data_AF-A0A3D1M1J0-F1
#
_entry.id   AF-A0A3D1M1J0-F1
#
_cell.length_a   1.000
_cell.length_b   1.000
_cell.length_c   1.000
_cell.angle_alpha   90.00
_cell.angle_beta   90.00
_cell.angle_gamma   90.00
#
_symmetry.space_group_name_H-M   'P 1'
#
loop_
_entity.id
_entity.type
_entity.pdbx_description
1 polymer ?
#
loop_
_entity_poly.entity_id
_entity_poly.type
_entity_poly.pdbx_seq_one_letter_code
_entity_poly.pdbx_strand_id
1 'polypeptide(L)'
;MTSTPAFFISFYTLRDLFDNLIQSLGFGESFGWTAGLLAGISISLLIINVMVMSTAFYTWFERRMIGRFQVRRGPNRNGPFGILQPFADVLKLIMKEDTIPDAADKPVFTLAPIALLAPTLMIMIVIPFGTYASDQAFLSNLNIGILFIVGVTSVNSIAIFMAGWGSRNKYAILGSMRGA
;
A
#
# COMPACT_ATOMS: atom_id res chain seq x y z
N MET A 1 22.12 -8.25 26.98
CA MET A 1 23.39 -7.99 26.27
C MET A 1 23.67 -9.12 25.30
N THR A 2 23.28 -8.96 24.04
CA THR A 2 23.99 -9.46 22.85
C THR A 2 23.51 -8.61 21.68
N SER A 3 24.43 -7.81 21.17
CA SER A 3 24.31 -6.82 20.10
C SER A 3 23.60 -7.34 18.85
N THR A 4 22.39 -6.88 18.60
CA THR A 4 21.83 -6.87 17.24
C THR A 4 22.49 -5.72 16.47
N PRO A 5 23.03 -5.96 15.27
CA PRO A 5 23.68 -4.92 14.48
C PRO A 5 22.70 -3.77 14.21
N ALA A 6 23.20 -2.56 14.43
CA ALA A 6 22.48 -1.29 14.57
C ALA A 6 21.86 -0.73 13.27
N PHE A 7 21.34 -1.57 12.37
CA PHE A 7 20.91 -1.10 11.04
C PHE A 7 19.50 -1.53 10.60
N PHE A 8 18.75 -2.27 11.41
CA PHE A 8 17.38 -2.63 11.08
C PHE A 8 16.38 -1.95 12.02
N ILE A 9 15.49 -1.14 11.42
CA ILE A 9 14.42 -0.41 12.08
C ILE A 9 13.36 -1.43 12.53
N SER A 10 13.30 -1.74 13.82
CA SER A 10 12.24 -2.54 14.46
C SER A 10 11.22 -1.64 15.15
N PHE A 11 9.97 -2.11 15.31
CA PHE A 11 8.91 -1.40 16.03
C PHE A 11 9.34 -0.94 17.42
N TYR A 12 10.04 -1.80 18.16
CA TYR A 12 10.53 -1.47 19.49
C TYR A 12 11.66 -0.43 19.44
N THR A 13 12.58 -0.52 18.48
CA THR A 13 13.64 0.50 18.33
C THR A 13 13.10 1.88 17.97
N LEU A 14 12.02 1.95 17.17
CA LEU A 14 11.35 3.21 16.85
C LEU A 14 10.53 3.74 18.02
N ARG A 15 9.82 2.86 18.72
CA ARG A 15 9.09 3.22 19.94
C ARG A 15 10.04 3.78 20.99
N ASP A 16 11.15 3.10 21.25
CA ASP A 16 12.16 3.53 22.23
C ASP A 16 12.81 4.86 21.81
N LEU A 17 13.03 5.09 20.51
CA LEU A 17 13.49 6.39 20.00
C LEU A 17 12.46 7.50 20.32
N PHE A 18 11.18 7.27 20.01
CA PHE A 18 10.13 8.26 20.28
C PHE A 18 9.91 8.49 21.79
N ASP A 19 9.96 7.43 22.61
CA ASP A 19 9.88 7.54 24.07
C ASP A 19 11.03 8.39 24.62
N ASN A 20 12.28 8.15 24.17
CA ASN A 20 13.44 8.97 24.55
C ASN A 20 13.31 10.43 24.09
N LEU A 21 12.76 10.66 22.89
CA LEU A 21 12.56 12.00 22.35
C LEU A 21 11.47 12.78 23.10
N ILE A 22 10.38 12.13 23.47
CA ILE A 22 9.28 12.71 24.25
C ILE A 22 9.75 13.06 25.68
N GLN A 23 10.55 12.18 26.29
CA GLN A 23 11.15 12.45 27.59
C GLN A 23 12.16 13.63 27.53
N SER A 24 12.91 13.76 26.44
CA SER A 24 13.82 14.90 26.23
C SER A 24 13.10 16.25 26.08
N LEU A 25 11.83 16.22 25.66
CA LEU A 25 10.96 17.39 25.53
C LEU A 25 10.22 17.74 26.82
N GLY A 26 10.47 17.02 27.92
CA GLY A 26 9.93 17.33 29.26
C GLY A 26 8.52 16.79 29.52
N PHE A 27 8.00 15.92 28.64
CA PHE A 27 6.73 15.22 28.88
C PHE A 27 7.00 13.95 29.70
N GLY A 28 6.25 13.78 30.81
CA GLY A 28 6.43 12.64 31.73
C GLY A 28 5.97 11.29 31.15
N GLU A 29 6.27 10.21 31.88
CA GLU A 29 5.95 8.80 31.57
C GLU A 29 4.48 8.52 31.19
N SER A 30 3.56 9.43 31.55
CA SER A 30 2.13 9.33 31.20
C SER A 30 1.86 9.35 29.68
N PHE A 31 2.81 9.77 28.85
CA PHE A 31 2.68 9.87 27.40
C PHE A 31 3.23 8.67 26.60
N GLY A 32 3.54 7.53 27.25
CA GLY A 32 4.02 6.33 26.55
C GLY A 32 3.08 5.80 25.44
N TRP A 33 1.77 6.12 25.51
CA TRP A 33 0.81 5.80 24.44
C TRP A 33 1.04 6.64 23.18
N THR A 34 1.52 7.88 23.29
CA THR A 34 1.82 8.73 22.13
C THR A 34 3.03 8.24 21.35
N ALA A 35 4.05 7.73 22.03
CA ALA A 35 5.20 7.11 21.38
C ALA A 35 4.81 5.85 20.61
N GLY A 36 3.93 5.02 21.19
CA GLY A 36 3.37 3.84 20.52
C GLY A 36 2.58 4.19 19.26
N LEU A 37 1.74 5.24 19.31
CA LEU A 37 0.99 5.71 18.14
C LEU A 37 1.91 6.29 17.06
N LEU A 38 2.89 7.12 17.44
CA LEU A 38 3.85 7.70 16.50
C LEU A 38 4.72 6.62 15.83
N ALA A 39 5.20 5.64 16.61
CA ALA A 39 5.90 4.48 16.08
C ALA A 39 5.03 3.70 15.09
N GLY A 40 3.78 3.39 15.45
CA GLY A 40 2.85 2.68 14.57
C GLY A 40 2.55 3.42 13.27
N ILE A 41 2.30 4.73 13.33
CA ILE A 41 2.04 5.56 12.14
C ILE A 41 3.29 5.65 11.26
N SER A 42 4.46 5.88 11.86
CA SER A 42 5.71 6.01 11.09
C SER A 42 6.06 4.74 10.31
N ILE A 43 5.87 3.56 10.92
CA ILE A 43 6.13 2.27 10.27
C ILE A 43 5.08 1.99 9.19
N SER A 44 3.81 2.27 9.47
CA SER A 44 2.74 2.11 8.48
C SER A 44 3.00 2.99 7.26
N LEU A 45 3.40 4.24 7.45
CA LEU A 45 3.77 5.15 6.37
C LEU A 45 4.98 4.66 5.58
N LEU A 46 5.99 4.11 6.25
CA LEU A 46 7.18 3.54 5.61
C LEU A 46 6.78 2.37 4.69
N ILE A 47 6.00 1.43 5.22
CA ILE A 47 5.58 0.23 4.46
C ILE A 47 4.72 0.61 3.26
N ILE A 48 3.76 1.52 3.44
CA ILE A 48 2.91 2.00 2.33
C ILE A 48 3.77 2.68 1.26
N ASN A 49 4.72 3.55 1.63
CA ASN A 49 5.59 4.20 0.66
C ASN A 49 6.47 3.20 -0.09
N VAL A 50 7.06 2.22 0.60
CA VAL A 50 7.84 1.16 -0.03
C VAL A 50 6.97 0.36 -1.01
N MET A 51 5.73 0.05 -0.63
CA MET A 51 4.80 -0.66 -1.50
C MET A 51 4.47 0.14 -2.75
N VAL A 52 4.06 1.41 -2.61
CA VAL A 52 3.74 2.28 -3.75
C VAL A 52 4.94 2.42 -4.69
N MET A 53 6.15 2.60 -4.14
CA MET A 53 7.38 2.64 -4.92
C MET A 53 7.66 1.32 -5.64
N SER A 54 7.49 0.18 -4.96
CA SER A 54 7.67 -1.14 -5.57
C SER A 54 6.70 -1.39 -6.73
N THR A 55 5.43 -1.00 -6.57
CA THR A 55 4.42 -1.09 -7.63
C THR A 55 4.75 -0.17 -8.81
N ALA A 56 5.22 1.05 -8.53
CA ALA A 56 5.67 1.97 -9.58
C ALA A 56 6.81 1.35 -10.41
N PHE A 57 7.84 0.79 -9.76
CA PHE A 57 8.92 0.09 -10.48
C PHE A 57 8.45 -1.18 -11.19
N TYR A 58 7.48 -1.91 -10.61
CA TYR A 58 6.89 -3.08 -11.23
C TYR A 58 6.23 -2.72 -12.57
N THR A 59 5.47 -1.61 -12.65
CA THR A 59 4.87 -1.17 -13.93
C THR A 59 5.92 -0.79 -14.99
N TRP A 60 7.05 -0.20 -14.58
CA TRP A 60 8.17 0.07 -15.50
C TRP A 60 8.78 -1.24 -16.01
N PHE A 61 9.01 -2.19 -15.11
CA PHE A 61 9.57 -3.50 -15.41
C PHE A 61 8.66 -4.28 -16.38
N GLU A 62 7.36 -4.32 -16.11
CA GLU A 62 6.35 -4.96 -16.94
C GLU A 62 6.40 -4.41 -18.38
N ARG A 63 6.35 -3.08 -18.54
CA ARG A 63 6.42 -2.43 -19.86
C ARG A 63 7.73 -2.75 -20.58
N ARG A 64 8.84 -2.85 -19.85
CA ARG A 64 10.14 -3.21 -20.42
C ARG A 64 10.18 -4.67 -20.86
N MET A 65 9.69 -5.60 -20.05
CA MET A 65 9.61 -7.03 -20.36
C MET A 65 8.73 -7.30 -21.58
N ILE A 66 7.50 -6.76 -21.59
CA ILE A 66 6.58 -6.94 -22.71
C ILE A 66 7.18 -6.36 -24.00
N GLY A 67 7.86 -5.22 -23.91
CA GLY A 67 8.61 -4.68 -25.04
C GLY A 67 9.65 -5.65 -25.60
N ARG A 68 10.44 -6.28 -24.72
CA ARG A 68 11.46 -7.28 -25.12
C ARG A 68 10.83 -8.48 -25.81
N PHE A 69 9.72 -9.02 -25.29
CA PHE A 69 8.99 -10.12 -25.94
C PHE A 69 8.47 -9.74 -27.32
N GLN A 70 8.12 -8.47 -27.53
CA GLN A 70 7.60 -7.94 -28.80
C GLN A 70 8.70 -7.39 -29.72
N VAL A 71 9.99 -7.63 -29.42
CA VAL A 71 11.14 -7.12 -30.20
C VAL A 71 11.11 -5.58 -30.33
N ARG A 72 10.51 -4.88 -29.37
CA ARG A 72 10.53 -3.41 -29.28
C ARG A 72 11.22 -2.95 -28.00
N ARG A 73 11.79 -1.75 -28.03
CA ARG A 73 12.34 -1.16 -26.79
C ARG A 73 11.16 -0.66 -25.94
N GLY A 74 11.16 -1.04 -24.66
CA GLY A 74 10.27 -0.44 -23.66
C GLY A 74 10.64 1.03 -23.37
N PRO A 75 10.10 1.62 -22.28
CA PRO A 75 10.36 3.03 -21.93
C PRO A 75 11.86 3.35 -21.94
N ASN A 76 12.28 4.38 -22.70
CA ASN A 76 13.71 4.67 -22.93
C ASN A 76 14.06 6.17 -23.02
N ARG A 77 13.10 7.08 -22.82
CA ARG A 77 13.30 8.54 -22.99
C ARG A 77 13.24 9.33 -21.69
N ASN A 78 12.42 8.91 -20.73
CA ASN A 78 12.20 9.64 -19.48
C ASN A 78 13.30 9.31 -18.45
N GLY A 79 14.55 9.71 -18.72
CA GLY A 79 15.73 9.43 -17.90
C GLY A 79 16.55 8.19 -18.33
N PRO A 80 17.64 7.85 -17.63
CA PRO A 80 18.46 6.68 -17.95
C PRO A 80 17.60 5.41 -17.89
N PHE A 81 17.56 4.65 -18.98
CA PHE A 81 16.69 3.46 -19.16
C PHE A 81 15.18 3.70 -18.92
N GLY A 82 14.71 4.94 -18.89
CA GLY A 82 13.30 5.28 -18.66
C GLY A 82 12.82 5.10 -17.21
N ILE A 83 13.72 5.08 -16.23
CA ILE A 83 13.39 4.84 -14.81
C ILE A 83 12.42 5.89 -14.24
N LEU A 84 12.41 7.12 -14.77
CA LEU A 84 11.50 8.17 -14.30
C LEU A 84 10.08 8.05 -14.88
N GLN A 85 9.83 7.04 -15.71
CA GLN A 85 8.51 6.84 -16.35
C GLN A 85 7.37 6.67 -15.33
N PRO A 86 7.48 5.83 -14.27
CA PRO A 86 6.40 5.67 -13.31
C PRO A 86 6.06 6.96 -12.55
N PHE A 87 7.08 7.78 -12.24
CA PHE A 87 6.87 9.08 -11.60
C PHE A 87 6.14 10.05 -12.52
N ALA A 88 6.51 10.07 -13.82
CA ALA A 88 5.80 10.88 -14.81
C ALA A 88 4.33 10.44 -14.98
N ASP A 89 4.06 9.14 -14.91
CA ASP A 89 2.70 8.60 -14.99
C ASP A 89 1.87 9.00 -13.77
N VAL A 90 2.44 8.92 -12.56
CA VAL A 90 1.76 9.38 -11.32
C VAL A 90 1.47 10.88 -11.38
N LEU A 91 2.46 11.71 -11.74
CA LEU A 91 2.28 13.15 -11.86
C LEU A 91 1.19 13.50 -12.88
N LYS A 92 1.17 12.79 -14.01
CA LYS A 92 0.15 12.94 -15.03
C LYS A 92 -1.25 12.60 -14.50
N LEU A 93 -1.40 11.54 -13.72
CA LEU A 93 -2.69 11.14 -13.16
C LEU A 93 -3.20 12.16 -12.13
N ILE A 94 -2.32 12.74 -11.31
CA ILE A 94 -2.70 13.78 -10.33
C ILE A 94 -3.11 15.09 -11.02
N MET A 95 -2.41 15.47 -12.09
CA MET A 95 -2.74 16.67 -12.87
C MET A 95 -3.98 16.49 -13.76
N LYS A 96 -4.43 15.24 -13.96
CA LYS A 96 -5.55 14.97 -14.84
C LYS A 96 -6.84 15.34 -14.15
N GLU A 97 -7.71 16.05 -14.88
CA GLU A 97 -9.08 16.31 -14.44
C GLU A 97 -9.82 15.00 -14.18
N ASP A 98 -10.41 14.91 -12.98
CA ASP A 98 -11.27 13.81 -12.59
C ASP A 98 -12.70 14.07 -13.11
N THR A 99 -13.19 13.21 -13.99
CA THR A 99 -14.50 13.36 -14.63
C THR A 99 -15.42 12.24 -14.17
N ILE A 100 -16.49 12.61 -13.46
CA ILE A 100 -17.50 11.67 -12.96
C ILE A 100 -18.72 11.75 -13.88
N PRO A 101 -19.24 10.62 -14.40
CA PRO A 101 -20.42 10.65 -15.25
C PRO A 101 -21.64 11.23 -14.52
N ASP A 102 -22.44 12.06 -15.19
CA ASP A 102 -23.61 12.70 -14.56
C ASP A 102 -24.67 11.71 -14.07
N ALA A 103 -24.79 10.58 -14.77
CA ALA A 103 -25.72 9.53 -14.41
C ALA A 103 -25.22 8.66 -13.24
N ALA A 104 -23.91 8.66 -12.95
CA ALA A 104 -23.29 7.78 -11.97
C ALA A 104 -23.77 8.06 -10.53
N ASP A 105 -23.77 7.01 -9.72
CA ASP A 105 -23.97 7.14 -8.28
C ASP A 105 -22.67 7.60 -7.63
N LYS A 106 -22.54 8.92 -7.41
CA LYS A 106 -21.31 9.59 -6.95
C LYS A 106 -20.68 8.98 -5.69
N PRO A 107 -21.40 8.74 -4.57
CA PRO A 107 -20.80 8.13 -3.39
C PRO A 107 -20.29 6.71 -3.66
N VAL A 108 -21.05 5.89 -4.38
CA VAL A 108 -20.66 4.50 -4.69
C VAL A 108 -19.47 4.47 -5.65
N PHE A 109 -19.47 5.33 -6.66
CA PHE A 109 -18.41 5.43 -7.66
C PHE A 109 -17.07 5.90 -7.05
N THR A 110 -17.12 6.82 -6.08
CA THR A 110 -15.92 7.34 -5.39
C THR A 110 -15.41 6.38 -4.30
N LEU A 111 -16.31 5.66 -3.62
CA LEU A 111 -15.93 4.68 -2.60
C LEU A 111 -15.38 3.37 -3.19
N ALA A 112 -15.79 2.99 -4.40
CA ALA A 112 -15.38 1.71 -4.97
C ALA A 112 -13.84 1.54 -5.11
N PRO A 113 -13.06 2.52 -5.63
CA PRO A 113 -11.61 2.43 -5.65
C PRO A 113 -10.98 2.33 -4.24
N ILE A 114 -11.57 2.99 -3.24
CA ILE A 114 -11.10 2.95 -1.85
C ILE A 114 -11.33 1.56 -1.26
N ALA A 115 -12.52 0.99 -1.50
CA ALA A 115 -12.87 -0.35 -1.08
C ALA A 115 -12.01 -1.44 -1.74
N LEU A 116 -11.46 -1.18 -2.94
CA LEU A 116 -10.52 -2.08 -3.61
C LEU A 116 -9.11 -2.00 -3.00
N LEU A 117 -8.67 -0.81 -2.58
CA LEU A 117 -7.34 -0.61 -2.00
C LEU A 117 -7.24 -1.05 -0.54
N ALA A 118 -8.31 -0.89 0.25
CA ALA A 118 -8.27 -1.17 1.69
C ALA A 118 -7.88 -2.63 2.03
N PRO A 119 -8.44 -3.67 1.37
CA PRO A 119 -8.03 -5.06 1.60
C PRO A 119 -6.56 -5.32 1.28
N THR A 120 -6.05 -4.73 0.20
CA THR A 120 -4.65 -4.86 -0.20
C THR A 120 -3.70 -4.31 0.85
N LEU A 121 -4.04 -3.16 1.45
CA LEU A 121 -3.25 -2.58 2.54
C LEU A 121 -3.37 -3.39 3.84
N MET A 122 -4.55 -3.93 4.14
CA MET A 122 -4.77 -4.75 5.34
C MET A 122 -3.95 -6.04 5.35
N ILE A 123 -3.78 -6.70 4.20
CA ILE A 123 -2.98 -7.93 4.08
C ILE A 123 -1.54 -7.75 4.57
N MET A 124 -0.99 -6.53 4.46
CA MET A 124 0.37 -6.22 4.88
C MET A 124 0.61 -6.41 6.38
N ILE A 125 -0.43 -6.41 7.21
CA ILE A 125 -0.33 -6.64 8.65
C ILE A 125 0.25 -8.04 8.95
N VAL A 126 -0.08 -9.02 8.10
CA VAL A 126 0.28 -10.44 8.30
C VAL A 126 1.63 -10.79 7.67
N ILE A 127 2.10 -10.00 6.69
CA ILE A 127 3.35 -10.29 5.99
C ILE A 127 4.53 -9.93 6.90
N PRO A 128 5.45 -10.88 7.18
CA PRO A 128 6.62 -10.59 8.01
C PRO A 128 7.63 -9.73 7.22
N PHE A 129 7.97 -8.57 7.76
CA PHE A 129 9.00 -7.66 7.23
C PHE A 129 10.18 -7.61 8.21
N GLY A 130 10.99 -8.67 8.27
CA GLY A 130 12.15 -8.69 9.16
C GLY A 130 12.78 -10.07 9.36
N THR A 131 13.91 -10.09 10.06
CA THR A 131 14.69 -11.30 10.34
C THR A 131 13.95 -12.20 11.34
N TYR A 132 13.82 -13.49 11.01
CA TYR A 132 13.26 -14.55 11.85
C TYR A 132 13.93 -14.72 13.24
N ALA A 133 15.06 -14.06 13.49
CA ALA A 133 15.85 -14.21 14.72
C ALA A 133 15.27 -13.46 15.93
N SER A 134 14.39 -12.50 15.70
CA SER A 134 13.59 -11.85 16.75
C SER A 134 12.14 -12.09 16.39
N ASP A 135 11.36 -12.61 17.33
CA ASP A 135 9.93 -12.95 17.28
C ASP A 135 8.99 -11.73 17.01
N GLN A 136 9.47 -10.78 16.22
CA GLN A 136 9.06 -9.37 16.15
C GLN A 136 9.06 -8.84 14.69
N ALA A 137 9.13 -9.73 13.69
CA ALA A 137 9.08 -9.35 12.27
C ALA A 137 7.66 -9.02 11.76
N PHE A 138 6.64 -9.17 12.61
CA PHE A 138 5.24 -8.89 12.28
C PHE A 138 4.82 -7.52 12.80
N LEU A 139 4.05 -6.77 12.00
CA LEU A 139 3.33 -5.57 12.47
C LEU A 139 2.32 -5.93 13.58
N SER A 140 1.72 -7.12 13.48
CA SER A 140 0.87 -7.70 14.51
C SER A 140 0.99 -9.23 14.45
N ASN A 141 1.31 -9.86 15.59
CA ASN A 141 1.40 -11.32 15.68
C ASN A 141 -0.02 -11.91 15.72
N LEU A 142 -0.55 -12.24 14.55
CA LEU A 142 -1.84 -12.89 14.37
C LEU A 142 -1.65 -14.40 14.22
N ASN A 143 -2.10 -15.16 15.21
CA ASN A 143 -2.12 -16.64 15.15
C ASN A 143 -2.95 -17.15 13.95
N ILE A 144 -3.94 -16.36 13.50
CA ILE A 144 -4.83 -16.67 12.36
C ILE A 144 -4.46 -15.93 11.07
N GLY A 145 -3.17 -15.68 10.82
CA GLY A 145 -2.71 -14.89 9.66
C GLY A 145 -3.23 -15.36 8.30
N ILE A 146 -3.20 -16.67 8.02
CA ILE A 146 -3.68 -17.22 6.74
C ILE A 146 -5.20 -17.03 6.59
N LEU A 147 -5.97 -17.28 7.66
CA LEU A 147 -7.42 -17.06 7.66
C LEU A 147 -7.77 -15.58 7.43
N PHE A 148 -6.98 -14.67 8.00
CA PHE A 148 -7.15 -13.23 7.79
C PHE A 148 -6.94 -12.86 6.32
N ILE A 149 -5.90 -13.38 5.64
CA ILE A 149 -5.66 -13.11 4.22
C ILE A 149 -6.84 -13.59 3.36
N VAL A 150 -7.33 -14.80 3.60
CA VAL A 150 -8.48 -15.35 2.87
C VAL A 150 -9.76 -14.56 3.14
N GLY A 151 -10.00 -14.16 4.40
CA GLY A 151 -11.16 -13.37 4.77
C GLY A 151 -11.15 -11.98 4.12
N VAL A 152 -10.02 -11.28 4.20
CA VAL A 152 -9.87 -9.92 3.66
C VAL A 152 -9.95 -9.90 2.13
N THR A 153 -9.37 -10.89 1.45
CA THR A 153 -9.44 -10.98 -0.02
C THR A 153 -10.86 -11.18 -0.55
N SER A 154 -11.77 -11.78 0.23
CA SER A 154 -13.19 -11.93 -0.18
C SER A 154 -13.92 -10.59 -0.39
N VAL A 155 -13.50 -9.53 0.32
CA VAL A 155 -14.10 -8.19 0.24
C VAL A 155 -13.86 -7.54 -1.14
N ASN A 156 -12.80 -7.92 -1.85
CA ASN A 156 -12.49 -7.39 -3.17
C ASN A 156 -13.61 -7.64 -4.20
N SER A 157 -14.32 -8.76 -4.10
CA SER A 157 -15.45 -9.10 -4.99
C SER A 157 -16.56 -8.03 -4.90
N ILE A 158 -16.89 -7.60 -3.69
CA ILE A 158 -17.89 -6.55 -3.43
C ILE A 158 -17.41 -5.20 -3.96
N ALA A 159 -16.12 -4.88 -3.81
CA ALA A 159 -15.54 -3.64 -4.34
C ALA A 159 -15.62 -3.57 -5.87
N ILE A 160 -15.36 -4.70 -6.57
CA ILE A 160 -15.48 -4.79 -8.04
C ILE A 160 -16.93 -4.59 -8.47
N PHE A 161 -17.89 -5.20 -7.77
CA PHE A 161 -19.31 -5.01 -8.05
C PHE A 161 -19.75 -3.55 -7.83
N MET A 162 -19.29 -2.93 -6.74
CA MET A 162 -19.55 -1.53 -6.40
C MET A 162 -19.09 -0.58 -7.52
N ALA A 163 -17.90 -0.82 -8.09
CA ALA A 163 -17.39 -0.03 -9.22
C ALA A 163 -18.27 -0.13 -10.47
N GLY A 164 -18.74 -1.34 -10.80
CA GLY A 164 -19.61 -1.57 -11.96
C GLY A 164 -21.00 -0.96 -11.77
N TRP A 165 -21.59 -1.12 -10.58
CA TRP A 165 -22.90 -0.56 -10.23
C TRP A 165 -22.87 0.97 -10.21
N GLY A 166 -21.86 1.57 -9.56
CA GLY A 166 -21.72 3.02 -9.42
C GLY A 166 -21.58 3.76 -10.76
N SER A 167 -21.01 3.11 -11.78
CA SER A 167 -20.83 3.69 -13.12
C SER A 167 -22.14 3.88 -13.93
N ARG A 168 -23.26 3.29 -13.49
CA ARG A 168 -24.57 3.33 -14.18
C ARG A 168 -24.50 3.09 -15.70
N ASN A 169 -23.70 2.11 -16.11
CA ASN A 169 -23.55 1.67 -17.50
C ASN A 169 -23.81 0.16 -17.61
N LYS A 170 -24.65 -0.26 -18.56
CA LYS A 170 -24.99 -1.67 -18.82
C LYS A 170 -23.75 -2.55 -19.04
N TYR A 171 -22.74 -2.04 -19.76
CA TYR A 171 -21.52 -2.80 -20.04
C TYR A 171 -20.60 -2.90 -18.81
N ALA A 172 -20.53 -1.85 -18.00
CA ALA A 172 -19.72 -1.85 -16.78
C ALA A 172 -20.26 -2.85 -15.75
N ILE A 173 -21.59 -2.92 -15.59
CA ILE A 173 -22.25 -3.87 -14.68
C ILE A 173 -22.02 -5.32 -15.14
N LEU A 174 -22.17 -5.61 -16.43
CA LEU A 174 -21.88 -6.95 -16.96
C LEU A 174 -20.39 -7.31 -16.83
N GLY A 175 -19.50 -6.33 -16.98
CA GLY A 175 -18.06 -6.51 -16.75
C GLY A 175 -17.74 -6.82 -15.28
N SER A 176 -18.33 -6.09 -14.34
CA SER A 176 -18.12 -6.34 -12.91
C SER A 176 -18.67 -7.69 -12.47
N MET A 177 -19.81 -8.13 -13.01
CA MET A 177 -20.36 -9.48 -12.72
C MET A 177 -19.48 -10.63 -13.23
N ARG A 178 -18.61 -10.38 -14.22
CA ARG A 178 -17.67 -11.39 -14.74
C ARG A 178 -16.32 -11.37 -14.01
N GLY A 179 -15.98 -10.26 -13.38
CA GLY A 179 -14.69 -10.06 -12.71
C GLY A 179 -14.74 -10.21 -11.19
N ALA A 180 -15.91 -10.05 -10.57
CA ALA A 180 -16.17 -10.35 -9.16
C ALA A 180 -16.34 -11.85 -8.95
#